data_AF-A0A940SMU5-F1
#
_entry.id   AF-A0A940SMU5-F1
#
_cell.length_a   1.000
_cell.length_b   1.000
_cell.length_c   1.000
_cell.angle_alpha   90.00
_cell.angle_beta   90.00
_cell.angle_gamma   90.00
#
_symmetry.space_group_name_H-M   'P 1'
#
loop_
_entity.id
_entity.type
_entity.pdbx_description
1 polymer ?
#
loop_
_entity_poly.entity_id
_entity_poly.type
_entity_poly.pdbx_seq_one_letter_code
_entity_poly.pdbx_strand_id
1 'polypeptide(L)'
;RWSLTRKMANGTLVVARVPYGYKKNEKRQLIIDEPKAAVVRRIYDLYLSGIGGRRIAALLNEEGLPSPTGKLWNDITIKKILKQEKYIGDIHWQKTYSVFMGDHALNHGDVESYYIKNAHPAIIDKETFCLAQRIREETAEKVKPKQVRKATLFRGKIRCTCGRSYYRVTARNDYWECIGRKMLGVGCTNHVFYHDELLDAWSRMCFKLRNHADEILSPVMIQLEMMEKAVRGTETTNLQEQANDLRQRRYMLCKLCAEGCLEREKMLIAENELDIELQSIMEQLEKITSFSDDTADEIETVYRAVNTASPERLVDLILEHAVVDGKSITFHLIGGLHFREVL
;
A
#
# COMPACT_ATOMS: atom_id res chain seq x y z
N ARG A 1 4.17 18.79 13.54
CA ARG A 1 4.64 18.80 12.12
C ARG A 1 5.49 20.04 11.77
N TRP A 2 5.21 21.24 12.33
CA TRP A 2 5.93 22.50 12.08
C TRP A 2 7.45 22.54 12.42
N SER A 3 7.96 21.65 13.29
CA SER A 3 9.34 21.69 13.79
C SER A 3 10.37 21.00 12.89
N LEU A 4 9.94 20.08 12.01
CA LEU A 4 10.82 19.38 11.06
C LEU A 4 11.08 20.25 9.84
N THR A 5 10.04 20.84 9.24
CA THR A 5 10.13 21.73 8.07
C THR A 5 11.04 22.94 8.29
N ARG A 6 11.03 23.52 9.51
CA ARG A 6 11.91 24.65 9.87
C ARG A 6 13.36 24.23 10.13
N LYS A 7 13.58 23.03 10.70
CA LYS A 7 14.92 22.43 10.84
C LYS A 7 15.49 21.99 9.48
N MET A 8 14.61 21.67 8.53
CA MET A 8 14.90 21.35 7.13
C MET A 8 15.36 22.57 6.34
N ALA A 9 14.67 23.71 6.47
CA ALA A 9 15.09 24.97 5.84
C ALA A 9 16.42 25.51 6.40
N ASN A 10 16.68 25.29 7.69
CA ASN A 10 17.90 25.78 8.36
C ASN A 10 19.13 24.87 8.23
N GLY A 11 19.08 23.78 7.42
CA GLY A 11 20.22 22.90 7.20
C GLY A 11 20.67 22.07 8.43
N THR A 12 19.87 22.04 9.50
CA THR A 12 20.18 21.25 10.70
C THR A 12 19.96 19.76 10.44
N LEU A 13 21.08 19.06 10.25
CA LEU A 13 21.18 17.67 9.84
C LEU A 13 20.77 16.71 10.97
N VAL A 14 19.50 16.31 11.02
CA VAL A 14 19.02 15.29 11.96
C VAL A 14 18.69 14.00 11.20
N VAL A 15 19.68 13.13 11.04
CA VAL A 15 19.43 11.79 10.47
C VAL A 15 18.80 10.90 11.56
N ALA A 16 17.55 10.49 11.36
CA ALA A 16 16.80 9.68 12.32
C ALA A 16 17.44 8.30 12.55
N ARG A 17 17.88 7.61 11.48
CA ARG A 17 18.60 6.33 11.54
C ARG A 17 20.02 6.47 11.00
N VAL A 18 21.00 6.14 11.82
CA VAL A 18 22.43 6.16 11.48
C VAL A 18 22.71 5.05 10.44
N PRO A 19 23.25 5.37 9.25
CA PRO A 19 23.63 4.36 8.28
C PRO A 19 24.78 3.50 8.82
N TYR A 20 24.89 2.26 8.35
CA TYR A 20 26.03 1.40 8.70
C TYR A 20 27.34 2.05 8.24
N GLY A 21 28.45 1.85 8.96
CA GLY A 21 29.71 2.57 8.68
C GLY A 21 29.81 3.97 9.32
N TYR A 22 28.75 4.45 9.98
CA TYR A 22 28.74 5.74 10.66
C TYR A 22 28.33 5.62 12.13
N LYS A 23 28.71 6.63 12.92
CA LYS A 23 28.25 6.89 14.28
C LYS A 23 27.91 8.38 14.46
N LYS A 24 27.17 8.72 15.51
CA LYS A 24 26.88 10.12 15.85
C LYS A 24 27.94 10.64 16.82
N ASN A 25 28.43 11.85 16.59
CA ASN A 25 29.21 12.58 17.59
C ASN A 25 28.28 13.23 18.63
N GLU A 26 28.86 13.90 19.63
CA GLU A 26 28.14 14.64 20.68
C GLU A 26 27.20 15.71 20.11
N LYS A 27 27.57 16.31 18.98
CA LYS A 27 26.78 17.30 18.23
C LYS A 27 25.71 16.67 17.31
N ARG A 28 25.47 15.35 17.42
CA ARG A 28 24.52 14.55 16.62
C ARG A 28 24.82 14.51 15.11
N GLN A 29 26.02 14.90 14.69
CA GLN A 29 26.49 14.81 13.31
C GLN A 29 27.01 13.40 13.00
N LEU A 30 26.91 12.99 11.74
CA LEU A 30 27.45 11.71 11.27
C LEU A 30 28.97 11.81 11.13
N ILE A 31 29.68 10.91 11.79
CA ILE A 31 31.13 10.71 11.66
C ILE A 31 31.39 9.24 11.29
N ILE A 32 32.52 8.98 10.64
CA ILE A 32 32.88 7.64 10.15
C ILE A 32 33.19 6.72 11.35
N ASP A 33 32.62 5.52 11.33
CA ASP A 33 32.95 4.43 12.24
C ASP A 33 33.87 3.45 11.50
N GLU A 34 35.18 3.67 11.62
CA GLU A 34 36.19 3.07 10.73
C GLU A 34 36.11 1.54 10.60
N PRO A 35 35.91 0.74 11.68
CA PRO A 35 35.73 -0.70 11.55
C PRO A 35 34.54 -1.10 10.67
N LYS A 36 33.41 -0.40 10.79
CA LYS A 36 32.21 -0.65 9.96
C LYS A 36 32.36 -0.05 8.57
N ALA A 37 33.05 1.07 8.45
CA ALA A 37 33.32 1.72 7.17
C ALA A 37 34.23 0.87 6.30
N ALA A 38 35.22 0.18 6.88
CA ALA A 38 36.05 -0.79 6.17
C ALA A 38 35.21 -1.90 5.52
N VAL A 39 34.19 -2.41 6.23
CA VAL A 39 33.24 -3.39 5.67
C VAL A 39 32.44 -2.80 4.50
N VAL A 40 32.02 -1.54 4.60
CA VAL A 40 31.34 -0.86 3.49
C VAL A 40 32.25 -0.74 2.27
N ARG A 41 33.50 -0.26 2.42
CA ARG A 41 34.47 -0.18 1.32
C ARG A 41 34.67 -1.53 0.66
N ARG A 42 34.87 -2.57 1.47
CA ARG A 42 34.99 -3.94 1.00
C ARG A 42 33.76 -4.44 0.22
N ILE A 43 32.55 -4.09 0.65
CA ILE A 43 31.32 -4.43 -0.08
C ILE A 43 31.32 -3.80 -1.48
N TYR A 44 31.75 -2.54 -1.60
CA TYR A 44 31.88 -1.88 -2.90
C TYR A 44 32.96 -2.55 -3.76
N ASP A 45 34.13 -2.84 -3.19
CA ASP A 45 35.23 -3.49 -3.91
C ASP A 45 34.83 -4.86 -4.47
N LEU A 46 34.24 -5.72 -3.63
CA LEU A 46 33.75 -7.05 -4.04
C LEU A 46 32.65 -6.95 -5.10
N TYR A 47 31.78 -5.95 -4.99
CA TYR A 47 30.71 -5.76 -5.96
C TYR A 47 31.25 -5.30 -7.32
N LEU A 48 32.20 -4.37 -7.32
CA LEU A 48 32.89 -3.88 -8.52
C LEU A 48 33.76 -4.96 -9.16
N SER A 49 34.27 -5.91 -8.39
CA SER A 49 34.95 -7.10 -8.91
C SER A 49 34.00 -8.17 -9.48
N GLY A 50 32.70 -7.88 -9.58
CA GLY A 50 31.69 -8.75 -10.19
C GLY A 50 31.04 -9.77 -9.24
N ILE A 51 31.28 -9.69 -7.92
CA ILE A 51 30.67 -10.62 -6.97
C ILE A 51 29.24 -10.17 -6.64
N GLY A 52 28.26 -11.04 -6.88
CA GLY A 52 26.86 -10.74 -6.60
C GLY A 52 26.54 -10.61 -5.11
N GLY A 53 25.54 -9.78 -4.76
CA GLY A 53 25.18 -9.44 -3.38
C GLY A 53 24.93 -10.63 -2.43
N ARG A 54 24.35 -11.74 -2.93
CA ARG A 54 24.21 -12.99 -2.14
C ARG A 54 25.55 -13.58 -1.74
N ARG A 55 26.52 -13.61 -2.66
CA ARG A 55 27.85 -14.19 -2.41
C ARG A 55 28.67 -13.27 -1.52
N ILE A 56 28.55 -11.95 -1.69
CA ILE A 56 29.12 -10.97 -0.73
C ILE A 56 28.57 -11.23 0.67
N ALA A 57 27.25 -11.38 0.82
CA ALA A 57 26.64 -11.67 2.12
C ALA A 57 27.15 -12.98 2.75
N ALA A 58 27.32 -14.05 1.96
CA ALA A 58 27.88 -15.31 2.43
C ALA A 58 29.33 -15.14 2.94
N LEU A 59 30.19 -14.48 2.16
CA LEU A 59 31.58 -14.21 2.54
C LEU A 59 31.67 -13.44 3.87
N LEU A 60 30.90 -12.37 4.02
CA LEU A 60 30.90 -11.58 5.26
C LEU A 60 30.41 -12.38 6.47
N ASN A 61 29.49 -13.33 6.27
CA ASN A 61 29.00 -14.21 7.34
C ASN A 61 30.04 -15.27 7.71
N GLU A 62 30.73 -15.86 6.73
CA GLU A 62 31.81 -16.83 6.94
C GLU A 62 32.96 -16.22 7.76
N GLU A 63 33.21 -14.93 7.58
CA GLU A 63 34.22 -14.15 8.31
C GLU A 63 33.75 -13.66 9.69
N GLY A 64 32.49 -13.95 10.07
CA GLY A 64 31.94 -13.54 11.36
C GLY A 64 31.68 -12.04 11.51
N LEU A 65 31.59 -11.28 10.41
CA LEU A 65 31.38 -9.83 10.47
C LEU A 65 29.92 -9.49 10.81
N PRO A 66 29.65 -8.66 11.85
CA PRO A 66 28.28 -8.36 12.26
C PRO A 66 27.58 -7.40 11.28
N SER A 67 26.37 -7.76 10.87
CA SER A 67 25.54 -6.92 10.01
C SER A 67 24.91 -5.74 10.78
N PRO A 68 24.31 -4.75 10.09
CA PRO A 68 23.70 -3.58 10.74
C PRO A 68 22.58 -3.91 11.74
N THR A 69 21.94 -5.08 11.62
CA THR A 69 20.85 -5.51 12.51
C THR A 69 21.31 -6.49 13.58
N GLY A 70 22.61 -6.81 13.64
CA GLY A 70 23.16 -7.85 14.51
C GLY A 70 22.83 -9.29 14.07
N LYS A 71 22.12 -9.47 12.94
CA LYS A 71 21.84 -10.77 12.33
C LYS A 71 22.87 -11.10 11.25
N LEU A 72 22.73 -12.26 10.60
CA LEU A 72 23.50 -12.59 9.40
C LEU A 72 23.23 -11.59 8.25
N TRP A 73 24.28 -11.30 7.48
CA TRP A 73 24.20 -10.58 6.22
C TRP A 73 23.27 -11.28 5.24
N ASN A 74 22.52 -10.50 4.48
CA ASN A 74 21.67 -10.98 3.40
C ASN A 74 21.76 -10.05 2.18
N ASP A 75 21.34 -10.57 1.03
CA ASP A 75 21.38 -9.87 -0.26
C ASP A 75 20.64 -8.53 -0.25
N ILE A 76 19.54 -8.42 0.50
CA ILE A 76 18.75 -7.20 0.60
C ILE A 76 19.56 -6.10 1.30
N THR A 77 20.25 -6.44 2.39
CA THR A 77 21.10 -5.51 3.13
C THR A 77 22.26 -5.02 2.27
N ILE A 78 22.95 -5.92 1.55
CA ILE A 78 24.03 -5.56 0.64
C ILE A 78 23.53 -4.61 -0.46
N LYS A 79 22.42 -4.95 -1.12
CA LYS A 79 21.82 -4.10 -2.16
C LYS A 79 21.35 -2.75 -1.65
N LYS A 80 20.92 -2.66 -0.38
CA LYS A 80 20.59 -1.38 0.26
C LYS A 80 21.83 -0.53 0.46
N ILE A 81 22.94 -1.10 0.95
CA ILE A 81 24.20 -0.38 1.11
C ILE A 81 24.66 0.20 -0.23
N LEU A 82 24.75 -0.65 -1.24
CA LEU A 82 25.13 -0.25 -2.60
C LEU A 82 24.18 0.77 -3.25
N LYS A 83 22.99 1.08 -2.68
CA LYS A 83 21.99 1.99 -3.29
C LYS A 83 22.05 3.39 -2.68
N GLN A 84 22.52 3.49 -1.44
CA GLN A 84 22.33 4.69 -0.65
C GLN A 84 23.40 5.73 -0.97
N GLU A 85 22.98 6.90 -1.43
CA GLU A 85 23.82 8.10 -1.62
C GLU A 85 24.48 8.59 -0.32
N LYS A 86 24.04 8.09 0.83
CA LYS A 86 24.65 8.40 2.12
C LYS A 86 26.11 7.99 2.19
N TYR A 87 26.57 7.03 1.40
CA TYR A 87 27.97 6.60 1.43
C TYR A 87 28.92 7.56 0.68
N ILE A 88 28.38 8.42 -0.20
CA ILE A 88 29.13 9.50 -0.86
C ILE A 88 29.03 10.85 -0.13
N GLY A 89 28.44 10.86 1.07
CA GLY A 89 28.25 12.06 1.87
C GLY A 89 26.98 12.85 1.54
N ASP A 90 26.10 12.35 0.67
CA ASP A 90 24.89 13.06 0.26
C ASP A 90 23.67 12.60 1.08
N ILE A 91 22.66 13.47 1.20
CA ILE A 91 21.40 13.18 1.90
C ILE A 91 20.23 13.58 1.01
N HIS A 92 19.36 12.62 0.71
CA HIS A 92 18.08 12.87 0.05
C HIS A 92 16.93 12.65 1.05
N TRP A 93 16.21 13.73 1.35
CA TRP A 93 15.05 13.76 2.24
C TRP A 93 13.71 13.68 1.51
N GLN A 94 12.72 13.13 2.22
CA GLN A 94 11.36 12.87 1.72
C GLN A 94 11.30 11.99 0.47
N LYS A 95 12.18 10.98 0.35
CA LYS A 95 12.01 9.91 -0.66
C LYS A 95 10.70 9.14 -0.53
N THR A 96 10.14 9.13 0.68
CA THR A 96 8.85 8.56 1.02
C THR A 96 8.15 9.48 2.01
N TYR A 97 6.83 9.59 1.93
CA TYR A 97 6.01 10.36 2.87
C TYR A 97 4.89 9.49 3.43
N SER A 98 4.33 9.88 4.57
CA SER A 98 3.23 9.14 5.19
C SER A 98 1.91 9.61 4.60
N VAL A 99 1.14 8.68 4.04
CA VAL A 99 -0.16 8.96 3.42
C VAL A 99 -1.25 8.96 4.50
N PHE A 100 -1.32 7.89 5.30
CA PHE A 100 -2.25 7.75 6.44
C PHE A 100 -1.75 6.67 7.41
N MET A 101 -2.08 6.75 8.71
CA MET A 101 -1.76 5.78 9.79
C MET A 101 -0.59 4.78 9.55
N GLY A 102 0.63 5.28 9.34
CA GLY A 102 1.82 4.42 9.24
C GLY A 102 2.12 3.86 7.84
N ASP A 103 1.23 4.05 6.87
CA ASP A 103 1.50 3.77 5.47
C ASP A 103 2.41 4.84 4.86
N HIS A 104 3.38 4.37 4.08
CA HIS A 104 4.39 5.17 3.42
C HIS A 104 4.34 4.96 1.92
N ALA A 105 4.13 6.03 1.16
CA ALA A 105 4.26 6.02 -0.30
C ALA A 105 5.65 6.52 -0.73
N LEU A 106 6.09 6.09 -1.91
CA LEU A 106 7.21 6.75 -2.60
C LEU A 106 6.78 8.16 -3.01
N ASN A 107 7.68 9.12 -2.85
CA ASN A 107 7.43 10.48 -3.25
C ASN A 107 7.75 10.66 -4.74
N HIS A 108 6.74 10.94 -5.55
CA HIS A 108 6.87 11.20 -6.99
C HIS A 108 6.80 12.71 -7.31
N GLY A 109 6.89 13.57 -6.29
CA GLY A 109 6.66 15.01 -6.38
C GLY A 109 5.46 15.48 -5.56
N ASP A 110 4.76 14.56 -4.90
CA ASP A 110 3.59 14.83 -4.06
C ASP A 110 3.91 15.70 -2.85
N VAL A 111 5.15 15.62 -2.35
CA VAL A 111 5.66 16.47 -1.27
C VAL A 111 7.05 16.97 -1.63
N GLU A 112 7.42 18.14 -1.13
CA GLU A 112 8.73 18.74 -1.41
C GLU A 112 9.89 17.85 -0.91
N SER A 113 10.80 17.51 -1.83
CA SER A 113 12.00 16.70 -1.55
C SER A 113 13.25 17.57 -1.65
N TYR A 114 14.25 17.24 -0.83
CA TYR A 114 15.49 18.03 -0.71
C TYR A 114 16.71 17.13 -0.86
N TYR A 115 17.65 17.55 -1.70
CA TYR A 115 18.91 16.85 -1.92
C TYR A 115 20.08 17.73 -1.45
N ILE A 116 20.76 17.31 -0.39
CA ILE A 116 21.90 18.02 0.19
C ILE A 116 23.18 17.28 -0.17
N LYS A 117 24.07 17.97 -0.90
CA LYS A 117 25.38 17.43 -1.28
C LYS A 117 26.39 17.61 -0.15
N ASN A 118 27.30 16.65 0.01
CA ASN A 118 28.43 16.71 0.95
C ASN A 118 28.01 17.08 2.40
N ALA A 119 26.90 16.52 2.84
CA ALA A 119 26.27 16.77 4.13
C ALA A 119 27.06 16.14 5.31
N HIS A 120 27.81 15.06 5.06
CA HIS A 120 28.66 14.39 6.04
C HIS A 120 29.86 13.70 5.34
N PRO A 121 30.90 13.26 6.07
CA PRO A 121 32.09 12.64 5.47
C PRO A 121 31.74 11.41 4.63
N ALA A 122 32.26 11.34 3.41
CA ALA A 122 32.05 10.21 2.52
C ALA A 122 32.89 8.99 2.94
N ILE A 123 32.32 7.78 2.86
CA ILE A 123 33.05 6.51 3.01
C ILE A 123 33.59 6.05 1.67
N ILE A 124 32.84 6.33 0.59
CA ILE A 124 33.12 5.96 -0.79
C ILE A 124 33.19 7.24 -1.63
N ASP A 125 34.13 7.31 -2.57
CA ASP A 125 34.18 8.43 -3.51
C ASP A 125 33.04 8.36 -4.55
N LYS A 126 32.79 9.48 -5.22
CA LYS A 126 31.67 9.58 -6.16
C LYS A 126 31.84 8.68 -7.37
N GLU A 127 33.07 8.45 -7.82
CA GLU A 127 33.36 7.64 -9.00
C GLU A 127 33.02 6.18 -8.74
N THR A 128 33.50 5.62 -7.62
CA THR A 128 33.22 4.27 -7.15
C THR A 128 31.71 4.04 -6.98
N PHE A 129 30.99 5.02 -6.42
CA PHE A 129 29.53 4.93 -6.29
C PHE A 129 28.81 4.95 -7.65
N CYS A 130 29.20 5.84 -8.56
CA CYS A 130 28.63 5.93 -9.89
C CYS A 130 28.86 4.65 -10.71
N LEU A 131 30.06 4.06 -10.63
CA LEU A 131 30.36 2.77 -11.23
C LEU A 131 29.46 1.67 -10.68
N ALA A 132 29.28 1.62 -9.36
CA ALA A 132 28.39 0.65 -8.74
C ALA A 132 26.92 0.84 -9.17
N GLN A 133 26.42 2.08 -9.32
CA GLN A 133 25.07 2.32 -9.85
C GLN A 133 24.95 1.85 -11.30
N ARG A 134 25.93 2.14 -12.15
CA ARG A 134 25.92 1.71 -13.55
C ARG A 134 25.84 0.19 -13.67
N ILE A 135 26.66 -0.55 -12.93
CA ILE A 135 26.60 -2.03 -12.92
C ILE A 135 25.23 -2.51 -12.46
N ARG A 136 24.62 -1.86 -11.47
CA ARG A 136 23.27 -2.21 -10.99
C ARG A 136 22.20 -1.97 -12.05
N GLU A 137 22.26 -0.84 -12.74
CA GLU A 137 21.34 -0.47 -13.82
C GLU A 137 21.48 -1.45 -14.99
N GLU A 138 22.70 -1.69 -15.46
CA GLU A 138 22.97 -2.68 -16.51
C GLU A 138 22.51 -4.08 -16.10
N THR A 139 22.72 -4.47 -14.85
CA THR A 139 22.23 -5.77 -14.35
C THR A 139 20.70 -5.79 -14.28
N ALA A 140 20.05 -4.67 -13.94
CA ALA A 140 18.60 -4.56 -13.92
C ALA A 140 17.99 -4.57 -15.33
N GLU A 141 18.67 -4.00 -16.32
CA GLU A 141 18.26 -4.02 -17.73
C GLU A 141 18.49 -5.41 -18.37
N LYS A 142 19.60 -6.07 -18.04
CA LYS A 142 19.91 -7.46 -18.48
C LYS A 142 18.98 -8.48 -17.83
N VAL A 143 18.42 -8.16 -16.66
CA VAL A 143 17.25 -8.87 -16.14
C VAL A 143 16.10 -8.51 -17.06
N LYS A 144 15.84 -9.36 -18.07
CA LYS A 144 14.58 -9.35 -18.83
C LYS A 144 13.46 -9.04 -17.84
N PRO A 145 12.51 -8.12 -18.14
CA PRO A 145 11.36 -7.93 -17.25
C PRO A 145 10.90 -9.33 -16.95
N LYS A 146 10.91 -9.71 -15.67
CA LYS A 146 10.47 -11.05 -15.30
C LYS A 146 9.14 -11.16 -16.02
N GLN A 147 9.04 -12.03 -17.04
CA GLN A 147 7.74 -12.55 -17.45
C GLN A 147 7.08 -12.80 -16.12
N VAL A 148 5.98 -12.09 -15.81
CA VAL A 148 5.27 -12.21 -14.54
C VAL A 148 5.28 -13.69 -14.28
N ARG A 149 6.11 -14.14 -13.34
CA ARG A 149 6.44 -15.56 -13.32
C ARG A 149 5.09 -16.19 -13.09
N LYS A 150 4.64 -17.08 -13.98
CA LYS A 150 3.44 -17.89 -13.71
C LYS A 150 3.43 -18.44 -12.27
N ALA A 151 4.61 -18.55 -11.64
CA ALA A 151 4.86 -18.79 -10.22
C ALA A 151 4.19 -17.86 -9.17
N THR A 152 3.70 -16.65 -9.50
CA THR A 152 3.03 -15.76 -8.52
C THR A 152 1.51 -15.66 -8.68
N LEU A 153 0.95 -16.14 -9.80
CA LEU A 153 -0.50 -16.18 -10.00
C LEU A 153 -1.18 -16.95 -8.86
N PHE A 154 -2.21 -16.33 -8.27
CA PHE A 154 -2.98 -16.82 -7.11
C PHE A 154 -2.22 -16.99 -5.78
N ARG A 155 -0.96 -16.53 -5.70
CA ARG A 155 -0.16 -16.68 -4.47
C ARG A 155 -0.83 -15.95 -3.30
N GLY A 156 -1.19 -16.70 -2.26
CA GLY A 156 -1.82 -16.17 -1.05
C GLY A 156 -3.31 -15.86 -1.18
N LYS A 157 -3.92 -16.05 -2.36
CA LYS A 157 -5.34 -15.77 -2.62
C LYS A 157 -6.24 -16.99 -2.37
N ILE A 158 -5.70 -18.21 -2.35
CA ILE A 158 -6.50 -19.44 -2.24
C ILE A 158 -6.62 -19.90 -0.78
N ARG A 159 -7.86 -20.12 -0.34
CA ARG A 159 -8.23 -20.56 1.01
C ARG A 159 -9.01 -21.87 0.96
N CYS A 160 -8.86 -22.67 2.01
CA CYS A 160 -9.63 -23.88 2.24
C CYS A 160 -10.85 -23.56 3.10
N THR A 161 -11.91 -24.36 2.98
CA THR A 161 -13.02 -24.40 3.95
C THR A 161 -12.59 -24.64 5.40
N CYS A 162 -11.43 -25.24 5.66
CA CYS A 162 -10.87 -25.36 7.03
C CYS A 162 -10.26 -24.06 7.58
N GLY A 163 -10.33 -22.95 6.83
CA GLY A 163 -9.79 -21.64 7.22
C GLY A 163 -8.29 -21.45 6.94
N ARG A 164 -7.57 -22.52 6.55
CA ARG A 164 -6.13 -22.45 6.21
C ARG A 164 -5.93 -22.16 4.72
N SER A 165 -4.80 -21.55 4.38
CA SER A 165 -4.45 -21.25 2.99
C SER A 165 -3.98 -22.49 2.22
N TYR A 166 -4.21 -22.48 0.92
CA TYR A 166 -3.55 -23.37 -0.03
C TYR A 166 -2.18 -22.79 -0.41
N TYR A 167 -1.24 -23.67 -0.71
CA TYR A 167 0.06 -23.28 -1.24
C TYR A 167 0.41 -24.12 -2.45
N ARG A 168 1.17 -23.52 -3.37
CA ARG A 168 1.64 -24.18 -4.58
C ARG A 168 2.90 -25.00 -4.27
N VAL A 169 2.88 -26.26 -4.64
CA VAL A 169 4.05 -27.13 -4.66
C VAL A 169 4.59 -27.18 -6.07
N THR A 170 5.84 -26.76 -6.26
CA THR A 170 6.52 -26.82 -7.56
C THR A 170 7.11 -28.22 -7.75
N ALA A 171 6.60 -28.97 -8.73
CA ALA A 171 7.02 -30.33 -9.06
C ALA A 171 7.03 -30.50 -10.58
N ARG A 172 7.09 -31.75 -11.09
CA ARG A 172 6.96 -32.01 -12.54
C ARG A 172 5.65 -31.45 -13.10
N ASN A 173 4.57 -31.61 -12.32
CA ASN A 173 3.30 -30.91 -12.49
C ASN A 173 3.03 -30.12 -11.21
N ASP A 174 2.86 -28.80 -11.34
CA ASP A 174 2.57 -27.95 -10.20
C ASP A 174 1.16 -28.22 -9.67
N TYR A 175 1.03 -28.37 -8.36
CA TYR A 175 -0.25 -28.63 -7.70
C TYR A 175 -0.43 -27.75 -6.48
N TRP A 176 -1.68 -27.65 -6.02
CA TRP A 176 -2.08 -26.87 -4.87
C TRP A 176 -2.63 -27.80 -3.80
N GLU A 177 -2.12 -27.66 -2.57
CA GLU A 177 -2.64 -28.39 -1.42
C GLU A 177 -2.82 -27.46 -0.20
N CYS A 178 -3.76 -27.82 0.67
CA CYS A 178 -4.00 -27.12 1.91
C CYS A 178 -2.80 -27.33 2.87
N ILE A 179 -2.28 -26.26 3.46
CA ILE A 179 -1.20 -26.33 4.46
C ILE A 179 -1.58 -27.25 5.64
N GLY A 180 -2.88 -27.28 5.97
CA GLY A 180 -3.43 -28.11 7.03
C GLY A 180 -3.34 -29.62 6.80
N ARG A 181 -2.97 -30.08 5.59
CA ARG A 181 -2.83 -31.51 5.27
C ARG A 181 -1.58 -32.13 5.89
N LYS A 182 -0.51 -31.34 6.12
CA LYS A 182 0.74 -31.81 6.73
C LYS A 182 0.73 -31.83 8.27
N MET A 183 -0.35 -31.37 8.90
CA MET A 183 -0.47 -31.35 10.35
C MET A 183 -0.78 -32.76 10.87
N LEU A 184 -0.02 -33.24 11.86
CA LEU A 184 -0.23 -34.54 12.52
C LEU A 184 -1.54 -34.51 13.34
N GLY A 185 -2.39 -35.53 13.19
CA GLY A 185 -3.67 -35.68 13.91
C GLY A 185 -4.88 -35.74 12.98
N VAL A 186 -5.55 -34.61 12.76
CA VAL A 186 -6.70 -34.47 11.84
C VAL A 186 -6.29 -33.59 10.66
N GLY A 187 -5.52 -34.18 9.74
CA GLY A 187 -5.06 -33.50 8.54
C GLY A 187 -6.25 -33.09 7.67
N CYS A 188 -6.17 -31.92 7.02
CA CYS A 188 -7.20 -31.49 6.08
C CYS A 188 -7.27 -32.45 4.89
N THR A 189 -8.44 -33.06 4.67
CA THR A 189 -8.70 -34.02 3.58
C THR A 189 -9.22 -33.35 2.31
N ASN A 190 -9.27 -32.01 2.28
CA ASN A 190 -9.77 -31.28 1.12
C ASN A 190 -8.93 -31.57 -0.15
N HIS A 191 -9.54 -31.30 -1.30
CA HIS A 191 -9.06 -31.71 -2.62
C HIS A 191 -7.70 -31.08 -2.96
N VAL A 192 -6.85 -31.88 -3.60
CA VAL A 192 -5.58 -31.46 -4.20
C VAL A 192 -5.80 -31.39 -5.70
N PHE A 193 -5.46 -30.27 -6.31
CA PHE A 193 -5.74 -29.99 -7.72
C PHE A 193 -4.49 -29.42 -8.39
N TYR A 194 -4.40 -29.56 -9.71
CA TYR A 194 -3.26 -29.07 -10.48
C TYR A 194 -3.35 -27.57 -10.74
N HIS A 195 -2.21 -26.92 -10.98
CA HIS A 195 -2.19 -25.50 -11.29
C HIS A 195 -2.91 -25.16 -12.60
N ASP A 196 -2.87 -26.07 -13.58
CA ASP A 196 -3.55 -25.88 -14.86
C ASP A 196 -5.07 -25.96 -14.72
N GLU A 197 -5.59 -26.88 -13.88
CA GLU A 197 -7.02 -26.97 -13.52
C GLU A 197 -7.55 -25.65 -12.95
N LEU A 198 -6.76 -25.01 -12.08
CA LEU A 198 -7.09 -23.70 -11.53
C LEU A 198 -7.10 -22.59 -12.59
N LEU A 199 -6.13 -22.60 -13.52
CA LEU A 199 -6.06 -21.63 -14.61
C LEU A 199 -7.25 -21.80 -15.56
N ASP A 200 -7.64 -23.02 -15.85
CA ASP A 200 -8.78 -23.33 -16.70
C ASP A 200 -10.09 -22.92 -16.02
N ALA A 201 -10.26 -23.22 -14.72
CA ALA A 201 -11.41 -22.77 -13.93
C ALA A 201 -11.53 -21.25 -13.92
N TRP A 202 -10.42 -20.55 -13.66
CA TRP A 202 -10.37 -19.09 -13.69
C TRP A 202 -10.71 -18.53 -15.08
N SER A 203 -10.13 -19.10 -16.14
CA SER A 203 -10.36 -18.66 -17.52
C SER A 203 -11.82 -18.88 -17.95
N ARG A 204 -12.43 -20.01 -17.56
CA ARG A 204 -13.86 -20.28 -17.76
C ARG A 204 -14.73 -19.22 -17.09
N MET A 205 -14.44 -18.89 -15.83
CA MET A 205 -15.18 -17.86 -15.10
C MET A 205 -15.03 -16.49 -15.81
N CYS A 206 -13.81 -16.07 -16.13
CA CYS A 206 -13.58 -14.79 -16.82
C CYS A 206 -14.28 -14.73 -18.19
N PHE A 207 -14.31 -15.84 -18.93
CA PHE A 207 -15.00 -15.92 -20.22
C PHE A 207 -16.52 -15.81 -20.07
N LYS A 208 -17.12 -16.54 -19.12
CA LYS A 208 -18.55 -16.43 -18.80
C LYS A 208 -18.91 -15.00 -18.37
N LEU A 209 -18.10 -14.42 -17.48
CA LEU A 209 -18.32 -13.06 -17.00
C LEU A 209 -18.21 -12.02 -18.12
N ARG A 210 -17.26 -12.19 -19.04
CA ARG A 210 -17.11 -11.30 -20.21
C ARG A 210 -18.30 -11.37 -21.15
N ASN A 211 -18.78 -12.57 -21.46
CA ASN A 211 -19.89 -12.73 -22.40
C ASN A 211 -21.23 -12.22 -21.85
N HIS A 212 -21.38 -12.19 -20.52
CA HIS A 212 -22.58 -11.70 -19.85
C HIS A 212 -22.34 -10.39 -19.08
N ALA A 213 -21.24 -9.69 -19.34
CA ALA A 213 -20.88 -8.47 -18.61
C ALA A 213 -21.95 -7.39 -18.76
N ASP A 214 -22.44 -7.19 -19.99
CA ASP A 214 -23.47 -6.19 -20.29
C ASP A 214 -24.85 -6.57 -19.73
N GLU A 215 -25.13 -7.87 -19.61
CA GLU A 215 -26.41 -8.37 -19.08
C GLU A 215 -26.46 -8.39 -17.54
N ILE A 216 -25.31 -8.61 -16.89
CA ILE A 216 -25.23 -8.79 -15.43
C ILE A 216 -24.70 -7.53 -14.74
N LEU A 217 -23.58 -6.98 -15.19
CA LEU A 217 -22.90 -5.90 -14.47
C LEU A 217 -23.54 -4.53 -14.76
N SER A 218 -24.00 -4.28 -15.99
CA SER A 218 -24.63 -3.00 -16.34
C SER A 218 -25.92 -2.71 -15.55
N PRO A 219 -26.89 -3.65 -15.44
CA PRO A 219 -28.09 -3.40 -14.64
C PRO A 219 -27.80 -3.23 -13.14
N VAL A 220 -26.85 -4.00 -12.61
CA VAL A 220 -26.44 -3.91 -11.20
C VAL A 220 -25.79 -2.56 -10.91
N MET A 221 -24.92 -2.07 -11.81
CA MET A 221 -24.29 -0.76 -11.69
C MET A 221 -25.33 0.36 -11.69
N ILE A 222 -26.27 0.34 -12.65
CA ILE A 222 -27.36 1.33 -12.72
C ILE A 222 -28.22 1.27 -11.45
N GLN A 223 -28.57 0.07 -10.99
CA GLN A 223 -29.38 -0.10 -9.79
C GLN A 223 -28.70 0.44 -8.53
N LEU A 224 -27.39 0.18 -8.36
CA LEU A 224 -26.61 0.70 -7.24
C LEU A 224 -26.51 2.23 -7.30
N GLU A 225 -26.22 2.81 -8.46
CA GLU A 225 -26.23 4.27 -8.63
C GLU A 225 -27.60 4.89 -8.30
N MET A 226 -28.69 4.24 -8.71
CA MET A 226 -30.05 4.69 -8.40
C MET A 226 -30.37 4.59 -6.90
N MET A 227 -29.96 3.50 -6.25
CA MET A 227 -30.15 3.30 -4.81
C MET A 227 -29.31 4.30 -3.99
N GLU A 228 -28.06 4.53 -4.37
CA GLU A 228 -27.18 5.50 -3.74
C GLU A 228 -27.76 6.92 -3.86
N LYS A 229 -28.22 7.32 -5.05
CA LYS A 229 -28.92 8.60 -5.26
C LYS A 229 -30.19 8.72 -4.43
N ALA A 230 -30.96 7.64 -4.27
CA ALA A 230 -32.19 7.64 -3.48
C ALA A 230 -31.90 7.80 -1.98
N VAL A 231 -30.95 7.03 -1.44
CA VAL A 231 -30.55 7.08 -0.02
C VAL A 231 -29.93 8.44 0.33
N ARG A 232 -28.99 8.91 -0.50
CA ARG A 232 -28.41 10.26 -0.35
C ARG A 232 -29.49 11.31 -0.45
N GLY A 233 -30.41 11.19 -1.41
CA GLY A 233 -31.52 12.11 -1.59
C GLY A 233 -32.34 12.27 -0.32
N THR A 234 -32.81 11.17 0.29
CA THR A 234 -33.68 11.23 1.48
C THR A 234 -32.98 11.75 2.73
N GLU A 235 -31.73 11.34 2.97
CA GLU A 235 -30.98 11.77 4.15
C GLU A 235 -30.51 13.22 4.04
N THR A 236 -30.05 13.63 2.85
CA THR A 236 -29.63 15.03 2.62
C THR A 236 -30.81 15.99 2.70
N THR A 237 -31.99 15.63 2.17
CA THR A 237 -33.19 16.47 2.29
C THR A 237 -33.62 16.67 3.74
N ASN A 238 -33.60 15.62 4.56
CA ASN A 238 -33.99 15.72 5.98
C ASN A 238 -33.01 16.61 6.77
N LEU A 239 -31.70 16.41 6.59
CA LEU A 239 -30.69 17.26 7.24
C LEU A 239 -30.72 18.71 6.73
N GLN A 240 -31.05 18.95 5.47
CA GLN A 240 -31.25 20.30 4.93
C GLN A 240 -32.50 20.99 5.46
N GLU A 241 -33.60 20.25 5.68
CA GLU A 241 -34.78 20.77 6.35
C GLU A 241 -34.47 21.18 7.80
N GLN A 242 -33.76 20.33 8.56
CA GLN A 242 -33.33 20.66 9.92
C GLN A 242 -32.40 21.88 9.96
N ALA A 243 -31.43 21.97 9.04
CA ALA A 243 -30.56 23.14 8.94
C ALA A 243 -31.34 24.42 8.61
N ASN A 244 -32.38 24.32 7.78
CA ASN A 244 -33.25 25.45 7.47
C ASN A 244 -34.11 25.87 8.67
N ASP A 245 -34.61 24.93 9.48
CA ASP A 245 -35.33 25.23 10.71
C ASP A 245 -34.43 25.96 11.73
N LEU A 246 -33.20 25.50 11.94
CA LEU A 246 -32.24 26.18 12.82
C LEU A 246 -31.91 27.60 12.33
N ARG A 247 -31.75 27.79 11.02
CA ARG A 247 -31.57 29.13 10.42
C ARG A 247 -32.77 30.04 10.66
N GLN A 248 -33.99 29.50 10.56
CA GLN A 248 -35.22 30.24 10.86
C GLN A 248 -35.31 30.63 12.34
N ARG A 249 -34.99 29.71 13.26
CA ARG A 249 -34.92 30.01 14.70
C ARG A 249 -33.90 31.12 15.00
N ARG A 250 -32.72 31.06 14.38
CA ARG A 250 -31.70 32.11 14.50
C ARG A 250 -32.23 33.46 14.01
N TYR A 251 -32.85 33.50 12.84
CA TYR A 251 -33.47 34.72 12.31
C TYR A 251 -34.53 35.30 13.27
N MET A 252 -35.36 34.44 13.88
CA MET A 252 -36.37 34.85 14.86
C MET A 252 -35.75 35.43 16.14
N LEU A 253 -34.63 34.87 16.62
CA LEU A 253 -33.90 35.43 17.77
C LEU A 253 -33.33 36.82 17.46
N CYS A 254 -32.71 37.01 16.28
CA CYS A 254 -32.24 38.32 15.86
C CYS A 254 -33.39 39.33 15.80
N LYS A 255 -34.55 38.92 15.29
CA LYS A 255 -35.76 39.76 15.18
C LYS A 255 -36.30 40.18 16.55
N LEU A 256 -36.45 39.24 17.49
CA LEU A 256 -36.92 39.51 18.86
C LEU A 256 -35.96 40.43 19.63
N CYS A 257 -34.66 40.31 19.38
CA CYS A 257 -33.66 41.23 19.94
C CYS A 257 -33.77 42.64 19.33
N ALA A 258 -34.00 42.76 18.03
CA ALA A 258 -34.20 44.05 17.36
C ALA A 258 -35.47 44.78 17.82
N GLU A 259 -36.52 44.04 18.17
CA GLU A 259 -37.77 44.55 18.74
C GLU A 259 -37.65 44.91 20.24
N GLY A 260 -36.50 44.66 20.88
CA GLY A 260 -36.24 44.97 22.29
C GLY A 260 -36.86 43.99 23.29
N CYS A 261 -37.43 42.88 22.81
CA CYS A 261 -38.10 41.87 23.62
C CYS A 261 -37.13 40.88 24.29
N LEU A 262 -35.85 40.87 23.89
CA LEU A 262 -34.83 39.95 24.36
C LEU A 262 -33.51 40.70 24.66
N GLU A 263 -32.91 40.40 25.80
CA GLU A 263 -31.59 40.93 26.16
C GLU A 263 -30.50 40.38 25.24
N ARG A 264 -29.60 41.25 24.79
CA ARG A 264 -28.53 40.92 23.83
C ARG A 264 -27.62 39.78 24.30
N GLU A 265 -27.37 39.67 25.61
CA GLU A 265 -26.55 38.58 26.16
C GLU A 265 -27.23 37.21 26.03
N LYS A 266 -28.54 37.14 26.28
CA LYS A 266 -29.32 35.89 26.14
C LYS A 266 -29.42 35.46 24.68
N MET A 267 -29.56 36.43 23.77
CA MET A 267 -29.53 36.20 22.33
C MET A 267 -28.19 35.58 21.89
N LEU A 268 -27.06 36.14 22.34
CA LEU A 268 -25.74 35.66 21.96
C LEU A 268 -25.49 34.21 22.41
N ILE A 269 -25.99 33.82 23.60
CA ILE A 269 -25.88 32.45 24.10
C ILE A 269 -26.69 31.50 23.20
N ALA A 270 -27.96 31.84 22.91
CA ALA A 270 -28.82 31.03 22.06
C ALA A 270 -28.34 30.96 20.60
N GLU A 271 -27.74 32.03 20.07
CA GLU A 271 -27.11 32.02 18.74
C GLU A 271 -25.92 31.05 18.69
N ASN A 272 -25.05 31.07 19.71
CA ASN A 272 -23.92 30.15 19.77
C ASN A 272 -24.37 28.68 19.86
N GLU A 273 -25.42 28.37 20.63
CA GLU A 273 -25.99 27.02 20.71
C GLU A 273 -26.51 26.55 19.35
N LEU A 274 -27.29 27.39 18.66
CA LEU A 274 -27.79 27.09 17.31
C LEU A 274 -26.66 26.97 16.28
N ASP A 275 -25.60 27.77 16.37
CA ASP A 275 -24.46 27.71 15.47
C ASP A 275 -23.65 26.41 15.68
N ILE A 276 -23.52 25.93 16.92
CA ILE A 276 -22.91 24.61 17.22
C ILE A 276 -23.74 23.48 16.59
N GLU A 277 -25.06 23.51 16.77
CA GLU A 277 -25.95 22.51 16.17
C GLU A 277 -25.90 22.55 14.63
N LEU A 278 -25.91 23.76 14.05
CA LEU A 278 -25.82 23.96 12.61
C LEU A 278 -24.49 23.45 12.05
N GLN A 279 -23.38 23.69 12.75
CA GLN A 279 -22.07 23.17 12.38
C GLN A 279 -22.04 21.63 12.43
N SER A 280 -22.64 21.01 13.45
CA SER A 280 -22.76 19.56 13.55
C SER A 280 -23.55 18.96 12.38
N ILE A 281 -24.68 19.56 12.00
CA ILE A 281 -25.48 19.10 10.85
C ILE A 281 -24.71 19.27 9.54
N MET A 282 -23.98 20.37 9.37
CA MET A 282 -23.14 20.59 8.20
C MET A 282 -22.02 19.56 8.08
N GLU A 283 -21.37 19.19 9.18
CA GLU A 283 -20.36 18.11 9.20
C GLU A 283 -20.96 16.75 8.87
N GLN A 284 -22.20 16.47 9.28
CA GLN A 284 -22.90 15.23 8.92
C GLN A 284 -23.23 15.18 7.42
N LEU A 285 -23.70 16.29 6.85
CA LEU A 285 -23.93 16.42 5.41
C LEU A 285 -22.64 16.20 4.62
N GLU A 286 -21.53 16.82 5.04
CA GLU A 286 -20.23 16.64 4.39
C GLU A 286 -19.78 15.17 4.44
N LYS A 287 -19.95 14.50 5.59
CA LYS A 287 -19.64 13.07 5.74
C LYS A 287 -20.44 12.19 4.78
N ILE A 288 -21.76 12.39 4.68
CA ILE A 288 -22.64 11.61 3.79
C ILE A 288 -22.26 11.84 2.32
N THR A 289 -21.89 13.07 1.94
CA THR A 289 -21.43 13.36 0.58
C THR A 289 -20.03 12.80 0.27
N SER A 290 -19.19 12.63 1.30
CA SER A 290 -17.83 12.08 1.17
C SER A 290 -17.79 10.54 1.21
N PHE A 291 -18.78 9.89 1.82
CA PHE A 291 -18.95 8.45 1.79
C PHE A 291 -19.52 8.04 0.43
N SER A 292 -18.62 7.84 -0.53
CA SER A 292 -18.88 7.02 -1.73
C SER A 292 -19.13 5.60 -1.26
N ASP A 293 -20.20 4.96 -1.74
CA ASP A 293 -20.27 3.51 -1.65
C ASP A 293 -19.29 2.96 -2.68
N ASP A 294 -18.06 2.62 -2.22
CA ASP A 294 -16.97 2.12 -3.08
C ASP A 294 -17.41 0.89 -3.90
N THR A 295 -18.53 0.23 -3.54
CA THR A 295 -19.07 -0.93 -4.27
C THR A 295 -19.44 -0.62 -5.71
N ALA A 296 -19.99 0.56 -6.00
CA ALA A 296 -20.34 0.95 -7.37
C ALA A 296 -19.07 1.14 -8.22
N ASP A 297 -18.06 1.81 -7.67
CA ASP A 297 -16.76 2.02 -8.30
C ASP A 297 -15.99 0.70 -8.49
N GLU A 298 -16.09 -0.22 -7.53
CA GLU A 298 -15.53 -1.57 -7.61
C GLU A 298 -16.18 -2.38 -8.73
N ILE A 299 -17.51 -2.35 -8.85
CA ILE A 299 -18.25 -3.05 -9.92
C ILE A 299 -17.94 -2.44 -11.28
N GLU A 300 -17.83 -1.11 -11.38
CA GLU A 300 -17.37 -0.45 -12.61
C GLU A 300 -15.94 -0.89 -12.98
N THR A 301 -15.06 -1.00 -11.98
CA THR A 301 -13.70 -1.50 -12.16
C THR A 301 -13.70 -2.93 -12.68
N VAL A 302 -14.58 -3.80 -12.16
CA VAL A 302 -14.76 -5.18 -12.67
C VAL A 302 -15.22 -5.14 -14.13
N TYR A 303 -16.24 -4.36 -14.46
CA TYR A 303 -16.78 -4.26 -15.82
C TYR A 303 -15.69 -3.83 -16.82
N ARG A 304 -14.95 -2.76 -16.52
CA ARG A 304 -13.87 -2.26 -17.37
C ARG A 304 -12.73 -3.26 -17.49
N ALA A 305 -12.33 -3.88 -16.39
CA ALA A 305 -11.22 -4.83 -16.38
C ALA A 305 -11.57 -6.10 -17.18
N VAL A 306 -12.76 -6.67 -16.98
CA VAL A 306 -13.19 -7.91 -17.64
C VAL A 306 -13.21 -7.76 -19.16
N ASN A 307 -13.60 -6.59 -19.68
CA ASN A 307 -13.67 -6.34 -21.11
C ASN A 307 -12.30 -6.06 -21.77
N THR A 308 -11.33 -5.55 -21.02
CA THR A 308 -10.06 -5.04 -21.59
C THR A 308 -8.84 -5.91 -21.27
N ALA A 309 -8.81 -6.55 -20.10
CA ALA A 309 -7.64 -7.25 -19.59
C ALA A 309 -7.62 -8.74 -19.96
N SER A 310 -6.43 -9.37 -19.93
CA SER A 310 -6.31 -10.82 -20.04
C SER A 310 -6.67 -11.50 -18.71
N PRO A 311 -7.07 -12.79 -18.72
CA PRO A 311 -7.39 -13.52 -17.49
C PRO A 311 -6.28 -13.45 -16.43
N GLU A 312 -5.01 -13.51 -16.83
CA GLU A 312 -3.89 -13.43 -15.88
C GLU A 312 -3.82 -12.09 -15.16
N ARG A 313 -4.13 -10.99 -15.86
CA ARG A 313 -4.17 -9.65 -15.27
C ARG A 313 -5.37 -9.46 -14.35
N LEU A 314 -6.49 -10.11 -14.65
CA LEU A 314 -7.69 -10.04 -13.81
C LEU A 314 -7.45 -10.58 -12.39
N VAL A 315 -6.52 -11.53 -12.22
CA VAL A 315 -6.19 -12.07 -10.88
C VAL A 315 -5.67 -10.99 -9.92
N ASP A 316 -4.93 -10.01 -10.44
CA ASP A 316 -4.38 -8.93 -9.62
C ASP A 316 -5.35 -7.74 -9.52
N LEU A 317 -6.23 -7.56 -10.51
CA LEU A 317 -7.15 -6.43 -10.59
C LEU A 317 -8.46 -6.65 -9.83
N ILE A 318 -9.05 -7.85 -9.93
CA ILE A 318 -10.43 -8.07 -9.48
C ILE A 318 -10.58 -9.21 -8.46
N LEU A 319 -9.64 -10.17 -8.39
CA LEU A 319 -9.75 -11.29 -7.46
C LEU A 319 -9.26 -10.89 -6.06
N GLU A 320 -10.15 -10.93 -5.07
CA GLU A 320 -9.76 -10.78 -3.67
C GLU A 320 -9.15 -12.08 -3.14
N HIS A 321 -9.94 -13.15 -3.21
CA HIS A 321 -9.57 -14.49 -2.74
C HIS A 321 -10.43 -15.57 -3.39
N ALA A 322 -10.02 -16.83 -3.27
CA ALA A 322 -10.77 -17.97 -3.76
C ALA A 322 -10.90 -19.04 -2.67
N VAL A 323 -12.06 -19.65 -2.53
CA VAL A 323 -12.35 -20.68 -1.52
C VAL A 323 -12.55 -22.02 -2.19
N VAL A 324 -11.79 -23.02 -1.77
CA VAL A 324 -11.86 -24.40 -2.28
C VAL A 324 -12.70 -25.26 -1.36
N ASP A 325 -13.73 -25.88 -1.92
CA ASP A 325 -14.62 -26.85 -1.27
C ASP A 325 -14.78 -28.10 -2.14
N GLY A 326 -14.10 -29.18 -1.76
CA GLY A 326 -14.03 -30.40 -2.56
C GLY A 326 -13.48 -30.12 -3.95
N LYS A 327 -14.19 -30.57 -4.99
CA LYS A 327 -13.83 -30.33 -6.40
C LYS A 327 -14.34 -28.99 -6.96
N SER A 328 -14.78 -28.08 -6.09
CA SER A 328 -15.28 -26.78 -6.52
C SER A 328 -14.47 -25.65 -5.91
N ILE A 329 -14.36 -24.56 -6.66
CA ILE A 329 -13.70 -23.33 -6.24
C ILE A 329 -14.66 -22.16 -6.44
N THR A 330 -14.79 -21.33 -5.40
CA THR A 330 -15.54 -20.08 -5.46
C THR A 330 -14.56 -18.93 -5.51
N PHE A 331 -14.59 -18.14 -6.58
CA PHE A 331 -13.82 -16.92 -6.74
C PHE A 331 -14.60 -15.75 -6.17
N HIS A 332 -14.01 -15.03 -5.21
CA HIS A 332 -14.54 -13.81 -4.63
C HIS A 332 -13.82 -12.61 -5.25
N LEU A 333 -14.58 -11.80 -5.98
CA LEU A 333 -14.10 -10.59 -6.61
C LEU A 333 -14.45 -9.36 -5.78
N ILE A 334 -13.82 -8.24 -6.08
CA ILE A 334 -14.22 -6.92 -5.57
C ILE A 334 -15.70 -6.63 -5.93
N GLY A 335 -16.36 -5.76 -5.18
CA GLY A 335 -17.79 -5.49 -5.32
C GLY A 335 -18.68 -6.63 -4.81
N GLY A 336 -18.14 -7.55 -4.00
CA GLY A 336 -18.89 -8.65 -3.39
C GLY A 336 -19.33 -9.77 -4.33
N LEU A 337 -18.87 -9.75 -5.59
CA LEU A 337 -19.25 -10.73 -6.61
C LEU A 337 -18.56 -12.08 -6.35
N HIS A 338 -19.33 -13.18 -6.42
CA HIS A 338 -18.81 -14.52 -6.19
C HIS A 338 -19.26 -15.51 -7.28
N PHE A 339 -18.29 -16.23 -7.84
CA PHE A 339 -18.53 -17.17 -8.93
C PHE A 339 -17.95 -18.54 -8.61
N ARG A 340 -18.78 -19.58 -8.74
CA ARG A 340 -18.40 -20.96 -8.47
C ARG A 340 -18.03 -21.69 -9.76
N GLU A 341 -16.87 -22.35 -9.76
CA GLU A 341 -16.39 -23.21 -10.83
C GLU A 341 -16.01 -24.59 -10.30
N VAL A 342 -15.90 -25.54 -11.22
CA VAL A 342 -15.37 -26.88 -10.95
C VAL A 342 -13.88 -26.88 -11.25
N LEU A 343 -13.07 -27.48 -10.36
CA LEU A 343 -11.64 -27.72 -10.53
C LEU A 343 -11.39 -29.00 -11.33
#